data_AF-A0A381Q2R3-F1
#
_entry.id   AF-A0A381Q2R3-F1
#
_cell.length_a   1.000
_cell.length_b   1.000
_cell.length_c   1.000
_cell.angle_alpha   90.00
_cell.angle_beta   90.00
_cell.angle_gamma   90.00
#
_symmetry.space_group_name_H-M   'P 1'
#
loop_
_entity.id
_entity.type
_entity.pdbx_description
1 polymer ?
#
loop_
_entity_poly.entity_id
_entity_poly.type
_entity_poly.pdbx_seq_one_letter_code
_entity_poly.pdbx_strand_id
1 'polypeptide(L)'
;MAASRIEVSDHYRINLIRRTEAAGAIVHRPGTELHYVTDGAGTLVTGGIVVRPAGGGQGNIEGGLARDVTVGDAILIPEGTPHQYTAVEGSITYLEVRFNVPVE
;
A
#
# COMPACT_ATOMS: atom_id res chain seq x y z
N MET A 1 28.86 1.64 0.57
CA MET A 1 27.62 1.06 0.01
C MET A 1 26.85 0.48 1.18
N ALA A 2 25.66 1.00 1.46
CA ALA A 2 24.72 0.39 2.40
C ALA A 2 23.56 -0.15 1.57
N ALA A 3 23.26 -1.43 1.75
CA ALA A 3 22.05 -2.05 1.20
C ALA A 3 21.15 -2.36 2.39
N SER A 4 20.00 -1.70 2.47
CA SER A 4 18.98 -2.06 3.46
C SER A 4 18.36 -3.40 3.06
N ARG A 5 18.28 -4.32 4.01
CA ARG A 5 17.52 -5.56 3.84
C ARG A 5 16.02 -5.24 3.96
N ILE A 6 15.18 -6.25 3.75
CA ILE A 6 13.84 -6.26 4.35
C ILE A 6 14.05 -6.12 5.86
N GLU A 7 13.51 -5.06 6.44
CA GLU A 7 13.80 -4.65 7.81
C GLU A 7 12.54 -4.08 8.46
N VAL A 8 12.33 -4.41 9.72
CA VAL A 8 11.22 -3.89 10.53
C VAL A 8 11.84 -3.30 11.79
N SER A 9 11.62 -2.01 11.98
CA SER A 9 12.13 -1.24 13.13
C SER A 9 11.08 -0.24 13.62
N ASP A 10 11.45 0.52 14.64
CA ASP A 10 10.64 1.59 15.23
C ASP A 10 10.64 2.89 14.40
N HIS A 11 11.45 2.94 13.33
CA HIS A 11 11.53 4.11 12.45
C HIS A 11 11.06 3.82 11.04
N TYR A 12 11.25 2.59 10.58
CA TYR A 12 10.85 2.18 9.24
C TYR A 12 10.51 0.69 9.15
N ARG A 13 9.60 0.36 8.24
CA ARG A 13 9.34 -1.01 7.77
C ARG A 13 9.62 -1.06 6.28
N ILE A 14 10.45 -2.00 5.85
CA ILE A 14 10.77 -2.28 4.46
C ILE A 14 10.25 -3.69 4.19
N ASN A 15 9.18 -3.78 3.41
CA ASN A 15 8.51 -5.03 3.06
C ASN A 15 8.60 -5.26 1.56
N LEU A 16 8.69 -6.52 1.14
CA LEU A 16 8.42 -6.92 -0.24
C LEU A 16 7.06 -7.64 -0.24
N ILE A 17 6.04 -6.97 -0.76
CA ILE A 17 4.66 -7.45 -0.69
C ILE A 17 4.25 -7.95 -2.06
N ARG A 18 3.77 -9.20 -2.12
CA ARG A 18 3.14 -9.78 -3.30
C ARG A 18 1.63 -9.92 -3.07
N ARG A 19 0.83 -9.45 -4.02
CA ARG A 19 -0.62 -9.66 -4.07
C ARG A 19 -0.99 -10.45 -5.31
N THR A 20 -1.87 -11.43 -5.15
CA THR A 20 -2.45 -12.23 -6.24
C THR A 20 -3.96 -11.98 -6.39
N GLU A 21 -4.52 -11.12 -5.55
CA GLU A 21 -5.90 -10.69 -5.55
C GLU A 21 -6.02 -9.26 -5.01
N ALA A 22 -7.21 -8.67 -5.15
CA ALA A 22 -7.53 -7.38 -4.55
C ALA A 22 -7.39 -7.42 -3.02
N ALA A 23 -7.14 -6.26 -2.43
CA ALA A 23 -6.99 -6.11 -0.99
C ALA A 23 -7.98 -5.09 -0.44
N GLY A 24 -8.30 -5.21 0.86
CA GLY A 24 -9.11 -4.24 1.55
C GLY A 24 -8.37 -2.91 1.75
N ALA A 25 -9.14 -1.83 1.83
CA ALA A 25 -8.64 -0.50 2.11
C ALA A 25 -7.98 -0.41 3.50
N ILE A 26 -6.83 0.26 3.54
CA ILE A 26 -6.05 0.50 4.75
C ILE A 26 -5.64 1.97 4.82
N VAL A 27 -5.32 2.43 6.02
CA VAL A 27 -4.79 3.77 6.29
C VAL A 27 -3.87 3.68 7.50
N HIS A 28 -2.68 4.27 7.39
CA HIS A 28 -1.69 4.30 8.47
C HIS A 28 -1.61 5.69 9.09
N ARG A 29 -1.63 5.73 10.43
CA ARG A 29 -1.48 6.95 11.25
C ARG A 29 -0.70 6.59 12.52
N PRO A 30 0.57 6.99 12.66
CA PRO A 30 1.46 7.50 11.63
C PRO A 30 1.92 6.42 10.64
N GLY A 31 2.49 6.87 9.52
CA GLY A 31 2.96 5.95 8.48
C GLY A 31 2.81 6.51 7.08
N THR A 32 3.83 7.20 6.58
CA THR A 32 3.95 7.48 5.14
C THR A 32 4.56 6.26 4.46
N GLU A 33 4.04 5.88 3.30
CA GLU A 33 4.54 4.75 2.53
C GLU A 33 5.09 5.17 1.18
N LEU A 34 6.15 4.49 0.74
CA LEU A 34 6.60 4.47 -0.64
C LEU A 34 6.39 3.06 -1.18
N HIS A 35 5.57 2.93 -2.22
CA HIS A 35 5.49 1.71 -3.01
C HIS A 35 6.36 1.87 -4.25
N TYR A 36 7.24 0.90 -4.50
CA TYR A 36 7.93 0.76 -5.78
C TYR A 36 7.58 -0.59 -6.38
N VAL A 37 6.91 -0.59 -7.55
CA VAL A 37 6.45 -1.82 -8.18
C VAL A 37 7.63 -2.53 -8.84
N THR A 38 7.87 -3.78 -8.43
CA THR A 38 9.00 -4.60 -8.88
C THR A 38 8.60 -5.70 -9.86
N ASP A 39 7.33 -6.12 -9.85
CA ASP A 39 6.80 -7.13 -10.76
C ASP A 39 5.28 -6.97 -10.93
N GLY A 40 4.78 -7.29 -12.13
CA GLY A 40 3.35 -7.29 -12.45
C GLY A 40 2.70 -5.90 -12.51
N ALA A 41 1.37 -5.88 -12.42
CA ALA A 41 0.55 -4.68 -12.56
C ALA A 41 -0.78 -4.79 -11.79
N GLY A 42 -1.42 -3.66 -11.55
CA GLY A 42 -2.74 -3.60 -10.92
C GLY A 42 -3.27 -2.19 -10.79
N THR A 43 -4.45 -2.05 -10.19
CA THR A 43 -5.06 -0.74 -9.94
C THR A 43 -4.90 -0.38 -8.47
N LEU A 44 -4.23 0.73 -8.21
CA LEU A 44 -4.06 1.33 -6.89
C LEU A 44 -4.99 2.53 -6.76
N VAL A 45 -5.83 2.52 -5.71
CA VAL A 45 -6.65 3.66 -5.30
C VAL A 45 -5.99 4.34 -4.11
N THR A 46 -5.89 5.67 -4.14
CA THR A 46 -5.39 6.50 -3.03
C THR A 46 -6.33 7.66 -2.71
N GLY A 47 -6.34 8.12 -1.47
CA GLY A 47 -7.20 9.22 -1.01
C GLY A 47 -8.61 8.76 -0.67
N GLY A 48 -9.57 9.69 -0.65
CA GLY A 48 -10.96 9.39 -0.30
C GLY A 48 -11.16 9.03 1.17
N ILE A 49 -12.17 8.20 1.45
CA ILE A 49 -12.50 7.71 2.79
C ILE A 49 -12.61 6.19 2.82
N VAL A 50 -12.19 5.57 3.94
CA VAL A 50 -12.39 4.14 4.17
C VAL A 50 -13.81 3.90 4.67
N VAL A 51 -14.59 3.14 3.91
CA VAL A 51 -15.93 2.68 4.30
C VAL A 51 -15.87 1.20 4.62
N ARG A 52 -16.45 0.82 5.77
CA ARG A 52 -16.48 -0.58 6.24
C ARG A 52 -17.93 -1.08 6.28
N PRO A 53 -18.21 -2.30 5.79
CA PRO A 53 -19.55 -2.87 5.87
C PRO A 53 -20.00 -3.07 7.31
N ALA A 54 -21.28 -2.81 7.60
CA ALA A 54 -21.86 -2.96 8.94
C ALA A 54 -21.80 -4.41 9.48
N GLY A 55 -21.82 -5.41 8.59
CA GLY A 55 -21.71 -6.83 8.94
C GLY A 55 -20.27 -7.35 9.08
N GLY A 56 -19.27 -6.47 9.03
CA GLY A 56 -17.86 -6.85 8.91
C GLY A 56 -17.45 -7.18 7.48
N GLY A 57 -16.14 -7.27 7.25
CA GLY A 57 -15.54 -7.50 5.93
C GLY A 57 -14.41 -6.53 5.60
N GLN A 58 -13.85 -6.68 4.39
CA GLN A 58 -12.83 -5.76 3.90
C GLN A 58 -13.44 -4.37 3.69
N GLY A 59 -12.72 -3.33 4.13
CA GLY A 59 -13.09 -1.96 3.83
C GLY A 59 -12.79 -1.63 2.36
N ASN A 60 -13.49 -0.64 1.82
CA ASN A 60 -13.23 -0.08 0.49
C ASN A 60 -12.98 1.43 0.60
N ILE A 61 -12.37 2.00 -0.45
CA ILE A 61 -12.22 3.45 -0.60
C ILE A 61 -13.37 4.01 -1.43
N GLU A 62 -14.03 5.05 -0.90
CA GLU A 62 -14.95 5.90 -1.66
C GLU A 62 -14.32 7.27 -1.94
N GLY A 63 -14.49 7.77 -3.17
CA GLY A 63 -13.97 9.08 -3.59
C GLY A 63 -12.44 9.15 -3.75
N GLY A 64 -11.76 8.00 -3.79
CA GLY A 64 -10.32 7.93 -4.07
C GLY A 64 -9.98 8.07 -5.55
N LEU A 65 -8.72 8.36 -5.84
CA LEU A 65 -8.16 8.40 -7.19
C LEU A 65 -7.61 7.01 -7.56
N ALA A 66 -8.22 6.37 -8.55
CA ALA A 66 -7.71 5.14 -9.15
C ALA A 66 -6.60 5.44 -10.15
N ARG A 67 -5.52 4.65 -10.11
CA ARG A 67 -4.43 4.68 -11.08
C ARG A 67 -4.01 3.25 -11.37
N ASP A 68 -3.80 2.94 -12.65
CA ASP A 68 -3.09 1.73 -13.01
C ASP A 68 -1.60 1.93 -12.72
N VAL A 69 -0.99 0.92 -12.11
CA VAL A 69 0.42 0.92 -11.72
C VAL A 69 1.09 -0.35 -12.22
N THR A 70 2.33 -0.22 -12.67
CA THR A 70 3.13 -1.31 -13.24
C THR A 70 4.60 -1.17 -12.85
N VAL A 71 5.42 -2.15 -13.26
CA VAL A 71 6.85 -2.22 -12.95
C VAL A 71 7.55 -0.88 -13.24
N GLY A 72 8.28 -0.39 -12.23
CA GLY A 72 9.01 0.87 -12.30
C GLY A 72 8.26 2.08 -11.73
N ASP A 73 6.95 1.96 -11.49
CA ASP A 73 6.20 3.04 -10.83
C ASP A 73 6.60 3.17 -9.36
N ALA A 74 6.83 4.42 -8.94
CA ALA A 74 7.05 4.80 -7.56
C ALA A 74 5.88 5.67 -7.06
N ILE A 75 5.20 5.23 -6.02
CA ILE A 75 4.02 5.88 -5.47
C ILE A 75 4.28 6.23 -4.01
N LEU A 76 4.32 7.53 -3.72
CA LEU A 76 4.32 8.03 -2.34
C LEU A 76 2.87 8.15 -1.85
N ILE A 77 2.58 7.53 -0.73
CA ILE A 77 1.29 7.56 -0.04
C ILE A 77 1.53 8.28 1.30
N PRO A 78 1.20 9.58 1.40
CA PRO A 78 1.38 10.33 2.64
C PRO A 78 0.60 9.72 3.80
N GLU A 79 1.12 9.89 5.01
CA GLU A 79 0.43 9.51 6.25
C GLU A 79 -1.04 9.94 6.26
N GLY A 80 -1.90 9.05 6.76
CA GLY A 80 -3.34 9.31 6.87
C GLY A 80 -4.09 9.24 5.54
N THR A 81 -3.43 8.93 4.43
CA THR A 81 -4.02 8.71 3.11
C THR A 81 -4.53 7.27 3.01
N PRO A 82 -5.85 7.04 2.82
CA PRO A 82 -6.34 5.72 2.51
C PRO A 82 -5.74 5.19 1.20
N HIS A 83 -5.42 3.91 1.15
CA HIS A 83 -4.97 3.28 -0.08
C HIS A 83 -5.43 1.81 -0.16
N GLN A 84 -5.60 1.34 -1.40
CA GLN A 84 -6.20 0.05 -1.71
C GLN A 84 -5.74 -0.45 -3.08
N TYR A 85 -5.26 -1.69 -3.17
CA TYR A 85 -5.15 -2.38 -4.47
C TYR A 85 -6.49 -3.03 -4.79
N THR A 86 -7.27 -2.44 -5.70
CA THR A 86 -8.62 -2.89 -6.04
C THR A 86 -8.66 -3.95 -7.13
N ALA A 87 -7.58 -4.07 -7.91
CA ALA A 87 -7.40 -5.12 -8.91
C ALA A 87 -5.91 -5.44 -9.09
N VAL A 88 -5.61 -6.66 -9.52
CA VAL A 88 -4.26 -7.09 -9.93
C VAL A 88 -4.35 -7.91 -11.21
N GLU A 89 -3.36 -7.76 -12.09
CA GLU A 89 -3.26 -8.51 -13.35
C GLU A 89 -2.49 -9.82 -13.13
N GLY A 90 -3.15 -10.80 -12.51
CA GLY A 90 -2.54 -12.05 -12.07
C GLY A 90 -1.73 -11.91 -10.78
N SER A 91 -0.75 -11.01 -10.75
CA SER A 91 -0.12 -10.56 -9.51
C SER A 91 0.54 -9.19 -9.63
N ILE A 92 0.75 -8.52 -8.50
CA ILE A 92 1.65 -7.39 -8.37
C ILE A 92 2.58 -7.60 -7.17
N THR A 93 3.86 -7.30 -7.34
CA THR A 93 4.85 -7.27 -6.26
C THR A 93 5.43 -5.86 -6.16
N TYR A 94 5.49 -5.32 -4.95
CA TYR A 94 6.06 -4.00 -4.69
C TYR A 94 6.89 -4.00 -3.41
N LEU A 95 7.95 -3.21 -3.44
CA LEU A 95 8.66 -2.80 -2.24
C LEU A 95 7.81 -1.73 -1.54
N GLU A 96 7.39 -1.98 -0.31
CA GLU A 96 6.79 -0.98 0.57
C GLU A 96 7.87 -0.50 1.55
N VAL A 97 8.14 0.80 1.58
CA VAL A 97 8.88 1.44 2.66
C VAL A 97 7.92 2.31 3.45
N ARG A 98 7.61 1.94 4.68
CA ARG A 98 6.80 2.74 5.60
C ARG A 98 7.68 3.45 6.60
N PHE A 99 7.56 4.77 6.67
CA PHE A 99 8.33 5.64 7.57
C PHE A 99 7.50 6.03 8.81
N ASN A 100 8.19 6.29 9.93
CA ASN A 100 7.59 6.78 11.18
C ASN A 100 6.49 5.87 11.73
N VAL A 101 6.73 4.56 11.72
CA VAL A 101 5.83 3.57 12.32
C VAL A 101 5.89 3.63 13.85
N PRO A 102 4.78 3.69 14.60
CA PRO A 102 4.82 3.43 16.03
C PRO A 102 5.11 1.96 16.28
N VAL A 103 5.69 1.69 17.45
CA VAL A 103 5.68 0.37 18.04
C VAL A 103 4.26 0.11 18.57
N GLU A 104 3.63 -0.99 18.13
CA GLU A 104 2.47 -1.57 18.84
C GLU A 104 2.97 -2.47 19.97
#